data_AF-A0A672GFQ8-F1
#
_entry.id   AF-A0A672GFQ8-F1
#
_cell.length_a   1.000
_cell.length_b   1.000
_cell.length_c   1.000
_cell.angle_alpha   90.00
_cell.angle_beta   90.00
_cell.angle_gamma   90.00
#
_symmetry.space_group_name_H-M   'P 1'
#
loop_
_entity.id
_entity.type
_entity.pdbx_description
1 polymer ?
#
loop_
_entity_poly.entity_id
_entity_poly.type
_entity_poly.pdbx_seq_one_letter_code
_entity_poly.pdbx_strand_id
1 'polypeptide(L)'
;MLESSKMISFNFQQLLLSIDSEERLRGVVDLIFEKATDEPSFSVMYGQLCHRLAHMTVQMADKAGSPVTFRRLLLNRCQKEFDRKQEKLDSAASTAEREQLQEELEDLKMLTVAIIFSCTFQLLKKQDEVSLEQLCTLLATVGKELDTNRAKPKMDQMFNQMTTLIEERQTSTRIRFMLQDVVALKEKNWVPRKADQGPKTIVQVHKEAEMEQQE
;
A
#
# COMPACT_ATOMS: atom_id res chain seq x y z
N MET A 1 17.44 -1.74 -24.64
CA MET A 1 16.42 -1.25 -23.66
C MET A 1 15.05 -1.91 -23.87
N LEU A 2 14.44 -1.82 -25.07
CA LEU A 2 13.15 -2.47 -25.37
C LEU A 2 13.19 -4.01 -25.33
N GLU A 3 14.28 -4.62 -25.81
CA GLU A 3 14.46 -6.08 -25.81
C GLU A 3 14.71 -6.65 -24.41
N SER A 4 15.47 -5.92 -23.58
CA SER A 4 15.69 -6.25 -22.17
C SER A 4 14.38 -6.25 -21.39
N SER A 5 13.53 -5.24 -21.61
CA SER A 5 12.19 -5.15 -21.01
C SER A 5 11.25 -6.28 -21.47
N LYS A 6 11.30 -6.66 -22.76
CA LYS A 6 10.53 -7.79 -23.30
C LYS A 6 11.00 -9.14 -22.75
N MET A 7 12.31 -9.33 -22.59
CA MET A 7 12.89 -10.58 -22.07
C MET A 7 12.58 -10.76 -20.58
N ILE A 8 12.66 -9.68 -19.79
CA ILE A 8 12.21 -9.66 -18.40
C ILE A 8 10.71 -9.96 -18.33
N SER A 9 9.88 -9.27 -19.14
CA SER A 9 8.44 -9.54 -19.21
C SER A 9 8.11 -10.99 -19.59
N PHE A 10 8.86 -11.60 -20.51
CA PHE A 10 8.65 -12.98 -20.97
C PHE A 10 9.04 -14.02 -19.89
N ASN A 11 10.20 -13.85 -19.25
CA ASN A 11 10.65 -14.74 -18.17
C ASN A 11 9.74 -14.64 -16.94
N PHE A 12 9.26 -13.44 -16.60
CA PHE A 12 8.27 -13.28 -15.53
C PHE A 12 6.92 -13.88 -15.91
N GLN A 13 6.46 -13.73 -17.16
CA GLN A 13 5.19 -14.33 -17.60
C GLN A 13 5.20 -15.87 -17.57
N GLN A 14 6.35 -16.49 -17.83
CA GLN A 14 6.58 -17.93 -17.62
C GLN A 14 6.55 -18.31 -16.12
N LEU A 15 7.15 -17.50 -15.25
CA LEU A 15 7.15 -17.72 -13.80
C LEU A 15 5.73 -17.61 -13.19
N LEU A 16 4.86 -16.77 -13.76
CA LEU A 16 3.48 -16.56 -13.33
C LEU A 16 2.53 -17.73 -13.64
N LEU A 17 2.87 -18.61 -14.58
CA LEU A 17 1.98 -19.67 -15.06
C LEU A 17 1.82 -20.86 -14.08
N SER A 18 2.52 -20.88 -12.94
CA SER A 18 2.49 -22.01 -11.99
C SER A 18 2.53 -21.61 -10.51
N ILE A 19 1.98 -20.46 -10.13
CA ILE A 19 1.96 -20.06 -8.71
C ILE A 19 0.77 -20.72 -8.01
N ASP A 20 1.00 -21.93 -7.54
CA ASP A 20 0.04 -22.81 -6.85
C ASP A 20 0.34 -22.95 -5.34
N SER A 21 1.44 -22.38 -4.85
CA SER A 21 1.89 -22.51 -3.47
C SER A 21 2.33 -21.18 -2.83
N GLU A 22 2.25 -21.09 -1.50
CA GLU A 22 2.80 -19.96 -0.73
C GLU A 22 4.30 -19.76 -1.00
N GLU A 23 5.05 -20.85 -1.08
CA GLU A 23 6.49 -20.82 -1.32
C GLU A 23 6.82 -20.15 -2.66
N ARG A 24 6.11 -20.51 -3.73
CA ARG A 24 6.28 -19.88 -5.05
C ARG A 24 5.86 -18.42 -5.04
N LEU A 25 4.74 -18.09 -4.37
CA LEU A 25 4.26 -16.72 -4.27
C LEU A 25 5.27 -15.83 -3.50
N ARG A 26 5.87 -16.37 -2.44
CA ARG A 26 6.94 -15.71 -1.68
C ARG A 26 8.20 -15.51 -2.52
N GLY A 27 8.63 -16.54 -3.26
CA GLY A 27 9.78 -16.42 -4.16
C GLY A 27 9.59 -15.36 -5.26
N VAL A 28 8.35 -15.20 -5.77
CA VAL A 28 8.02 -14.14 -6.74
C VAL A 28 8.08 -12.76 -6.10
N VAL A 29 7.58 -12.60 -4.87
CA VAL A 29 7.71 -11.35 -4.11
C VAL A 29 9.18 -11.00 -3.89
N ASP A 30 9.99 -11.95 -3.44
CA ASP A 30 11.41 -11.74 -3.16
C ASP A 30 12.16 -11.33 -4.42
N LEU A 31 11.92 -12.01 -5.54
CA LEU A 31 12.53 -11.69 -6.82
C LEU A 31 12.13 -10.29 -7.32
N ILE A 32 10.85 -9.92 -7.21
CA ILE A 32 10.39 -8.59 -7.61
C ILE A 32 11.05 -7.52 -6.75
N PHE A 33 11.14 -7.74 -5.44
CA PHE A 33 11.74 -6.80 -4.50
C PHE A 33 13.24 -6.61 -4.77
N GLU A 34 13.99 -7.71 -4.91
CA GLU A 34 15.43 -7.67 -5.23
C GLU A 34 15.67 -6.96 -6.57
N LYS A 35 14.92 -7.33 -7.60
CA LYS A 35 15.06 -6.71 -8.93
C LYS A 35 14.64 -5.26 -8.98
N ALA A 36 13.63 -4.86 -8.22
CA ALA A 36 13.26 -3.46 -8.09
C ALA A 36 14.33 -2.64 -7.36
N THR A 37 15.07 -3.28 -6.45
CA THR A 37 16.20 -2.68 -5.72
C THR A 37 17.42 -2.52 -6.60
N ASP A 38 17.78 -3.56 -7.35
CA ASP A 38 18.93 -3.54 -8.26
C ASP A 38 18.70 -2.63 -9.47
N GLU A 39 17.45 -2.48 -9.91
CA GLU A 39 17.12 -1.84 -11.18
C GLU A 39 16.03 -0.74 -11.03
N PRO A 40 16.30 0.35 -10.29
CA PRO A 40 15.31 1.40 -9.96
C PRO A 40 14.70 2.08 -11.20
N SER A 41 15.43 2.11 -12.33
CA SER A 41 14.95 2.60 -13.62
C SER A 41 13.72 1.85 -14.16
N PHE A 42 13.46 0.63 -13.68
CA PHE A 42 12.29 -0.17 -14.06
C PHE A 42 11.20 -0.19 -12.97
N SER A 43 11.27 0.68 -11.96
CA SER A 43 10.28 0.79 -10.87
C SER A 43 8.82 0.85 -11.36
N VAL A 44 8.56 1.49 -12.49
CA VAL A 44 7.22 1.54 -13.12
C VAL A 44 6.73 0.15 -13.54
N MET A 45 7.61 -0.66 -14.15
CA MET A 45 7.32 -2.04 -14.55
C MET A 45 7.10 -2.94 -13.33
N TYR A 46 7.94 -2.81 -12.29
CA TYR A 46 7.74 -3.56 -11.04
C TYR A 46 6.42 -3.18 -10.35
N GLY A 47 6.04 -1.90 -10.37
CA GLY A 47 4.70 -1.46 -9.93
C GLY A 47 3.56 -2.11 -10.73
N GLN A 48 3.68 -2.20 -12.06
CA GLN A 48 2.70 -2.91 -12.91
C GLN A 48 2.61 -4.41 -12.58
N LEU A 49 3.74 -5.04 -12.25
CA LEU A 49 3.78 -6.44 -11.89
C LEU A 49 3.14 -6.68 -10.51
N CYS A 50 3.49 -5.86 -9.50
CA CYS A 50 2.85 -5.88 -8.19
C CYS A 50 1.33 -5.67 -8.29
N HIS A 51 0.88 -4.77 -9.17
CA HIS A 51 -0.54 -4.56 -9.46
C HIS A 51 -1.23 -5.82 -10.00
N ARG A 52 -0.64 -6.47 -11.00
CA ARG A 52 -1.21 -7.70 -11.59
C ARG A 52 -1.28 -8.85 -10.57
N LEU A 53 -0.33 -8.89 -9.64
CA LEU A 53 -0.23 -9.95 -8.65
C LEU A 53 -1.02 -9.70 -7.38
N ALA A 54 -1.51 -8.48 -7.14
CA ALA A 54 -2.07 -8.05 -5.87
C ALA A 54 -3.19 -8.96 -5.33
N HIS A 55 -4.02 -9.53 -6.22
CA HIS A 55 -5.15 -10.41 -5.89
C HIS A 55 -4.82 -11.89 -5.96
N MET A 56 -3.59 -12.23 -6.30
CA MET A 56 -3.17 -13.62 -6.34
C MET A 56 -3.16 -14.16 -4.92
N THR A 57 -3.92 -15.24 -4.74
CA THR A 57 -4.06 -15.93 -3.47
C THR A 57 -3.67 -17.38 -3.64
N VAL A 58 -3.06 -17.92 -2.60
CA VAL A 58 -2.71 -19.33 -2.50
C VAL A 58 -3.35 -19.87 -1.23
N GLN A 59 -4.08 -20.98 -1.39
CA GLN A 59 -4.75 -21.69 -0.32
C GLN A 59 -3.71 -22.50 0.46
N MET A 60 -3.83 -22.51 1.78
CA MET A 60 -3.02 -23.39 2.62
C MET A 60 -3.66 -24.77 2.63
N ALA A 61 -2.93 -25.80 2.20
CA ALA A 61 -3.44 -27.17 2.16
C ALA A 61 -3.87 -27.71 3.55
N ASP A 62 -3.31 -27.15 4.64
CA ASP A 62 -3.34 -27.85 5.93
C ASP A 62 -4.09 -27.17 7.08
N LYS A 63 -4.61 -25.94 6.96
CA LYS A 63 -5.38 -25.31 8.06
C LYS A 63 -6.47 -24.40 7.54
N ALA A 64 -7.54 -24.27 8.34
CA ALA A 64 -8.61 -23.26 8.23
C ALA A 64 -8.11 -21.80 8.40
N GLY A 65 -6.91 -21.50 7.90
CA GLY A 65 -6.27 -20.19 7.94
C GLY A 65 -6.63 -19.37 6.70
N SER A 66 -6.74 -18.06 6.88
CA SER A 66 -7.03 -17.13 5.81
C SER A 66 -6.02 -17.25 4.66
N PRO A 67 -6.48 -17.15 3.39
CA PRO A 67 -5.62 -17.28 2.22
C PRO A 67 -4.45 -16.29 2.27
N VAL A 68 -3.28 -16.73 1.80
CA VAL A 68 -2.10 -15.87 1.69
C VAL A 68 -2.22 -15.06 0.40
N THR A 69 -2.14 -13.74 0.51
CA THR A 69 -2.18 -12.83 -0.65
C THR A 69 -0.78 -12.34 -1.00
N PHE A 70 -0.52 -12.08 -2.28
CA PHE A 70 0.71 -11.43 -2.75
C PHE A 70 0.98 -10.13 -1.99
N ARG A 71 -0.07 -9.32 -1.80
CA ARG A 71 0.00 -8.06 -1.08
C ARG A 71 0.51 -8.24 0.35
N ARG A 72 0.02 -9.23 1.09
CA ARG A 72 0.49 -9.50 2.46
C ARG A 72 1.97 -9.90 2.45
N LEU A 73 2.39 -10.72 1.50
CA LEU A 73 3.78 -11.16 1.39
C LEU A 73 4.73 -10.01 1.01
N LEU A 74 4.34 -9.16 0.06
CA LEU A 74 5.13 -7.97 -0.33
C LEU A 74 5.33 -7.03 0.86
N LEU A 75 4.27 -6.76 1.64
CA LEU A 75 4.37 -5.91 2.83
C LEU A 75 5.25 -6.53 3.90
N ASN A 76 5.06 -7.81 4.19
CA ASN A 76 5.90 -8.53 5.16
C ASN A 76 7.38 -8.53 4.73
N ARG A 77 7.64 -8.63 3.42
CA ARG A 77 9.00 -8.61 2.87
C ARG A 77 9.64 -7.24 3.05
N CYS A 78 8.92 -6.16 2.71
CA CYS A 78 9.38 -4.79 2.93
C CYS A 78 9.65 -4.53 4.42
N GLN A 79 8.70 -4.89 5.30
CA GLN A 79 8.83 -4.72 6.74
C GLN A 79 10.07 -5.45 7.28
N LYS A 80 10.28 -6.71 6.87
CA LYS A 80 11.45 -7.48 7.30
C LYS A 80 12.77 -6.85 6.89
N GLU A 81 12.87 -6.25 5.70
CA GLU A 81 14.07 -5.51 5.32
C GLU A 81 14.25 -4.22 6.12
N PHE A 82 13.17 -3.50 6.40
CA PHE A 82 13.23 -2.30 7.23
C PHE A 82 13.69 -2.62 8.65
N ASP A 83 13.09 -3.61 9.30
CA ASP A 83 13.43 -4.01 10.66
C ASP A 83 14.89 -4.48 10.73
N ARG A 84 15.32 -5.32 9.78
CA ARG A 84 16.71 -5.80 9.69
C ARG A 84 17.71 -4.65 9.51
N LYS A 85 17.42 -3.68 8.64
CA LYS A 85 18.30 -2.51 8.45
C LYS A 85 18.28 -1.58 9.66
N GLN A 86 17.13 -1.43 10.32
CA GLN A 86 17.01 -0.65 11.55
C GLN A 86 17.80 -1.28 12.70
N GLU A 87 17.72 -2.60 12.90
CA GLU A 87 18.52 -3.32 13.89
C GLU A 87 20.03 -3.16 13.65
N LYS A 88 20.46 -3.19 12.38
CA LYS A 88 21.85 -2.89 12.00
C LYS A 88 22.25 -1.45 12.32
N LEU A 89 21.36 -0.49 12.05
CA LEU A 89 21.59 0.92 12.36
C LEU A 89 21.71 1.16 13.87
N ASP A 90 20.87 0.50 14.66
CA ASP A 90 20.88 0.60 16.12
C ASP A 90 22.15 -0.02 16.72
N SER A 91 22.58 -1.16 16.18
CA SER A 91 23.78 -1.91 16.60
C SER A 91 25.10 -1.40 16.01
N ALA A 92 25.07 -0.46 15.07
CA ALA A 92 26.26 0.08 14.41
C ALA A 92 27.23 0.70 15.43
N ALA A 93 28.52 0.37 15.29
CA ALA A 93 29.53 0.78 16.25
C ALA A 93 30.11 2.16 15.94
N SER A 94 30.11 2.57 14.66
CA SER A 94 30.71 3.82 14.20
C SER A 94 29.67 4.79 13.64
N THR A 95 29.97 6.09 13.72
CA THR A 95 29.12 7.15 13.17
C THR A 95 29.01 7.07 11.64
N ALA A 96 30.11 6.74 10.96
CA ALA A 96 30.13 6.59 9.50
C ALA A 96 29.25 5.42 9.03
N GLU A 97 29.28 4.29 9.74
CA GLU A 97 28.40 3.14 9.46
C GLU A 97 26.93 3.50 9.70
N ARG A 98 26.62 4.27 10.74
CA ARG A 98 25.26 4.77 10.99
C ARG A 98 24.76 5.67 9.85
N GLU A 99 25.57 6.63 9.42
CA GLU A 99 25.22 7.55 8.34
C GLU A 99 24.94 6.80 7.04
N GLN A 100 25.80 5.85 6.67
CA GLN A 100 25.61 5.02 5.48
C GLN A 100 24.35 4.15 5.57
N LEU A 101 24.13 3.45 6.69
CA LEU A 101 22.94 2.61 6.88
C LEU A 101 21.65 3.43 6.88
N GLN A 102 21.72 4.67 7.36
CA GLN A 102 20.58 5.57 7.37
C GLN A 102 20.24 6.08 5.96
N GLU A 103 21.22 6.44 5.15
CA GLU A 103 21.03 6.78 3.74
C GLU A 103 20.44 5.60 2.95
N GLU A 104 21.01 4.40 3.12
CA GLU A 104 20.50 3.19 2.49
C GLU A 104 19.08 2.79 2.94
N LEU A 105 18.72 3.09 4.19
CA LEU A 105 17.38 2.87 4.72
C LEU A 105 16.38 3.88 4.13
N GLU A 106 16.80 5.13 3.97
CA GLU A 106 16.02 6.16 3.29
C GLU A 106 15.77 5.80 1.82
N ASP A 107 16.80 5.34 1.10
CA ASP A 107 16.68 4.90 -0.29
C ASP A 107 15.72 3.71 -0.44
N LEU A 108 15.81 2.72 0.47
CA LEU A 108 14.92 1.57 0.48
C LEU A 108 13.46 1.98 0.75
N LYS A 109 13.25 2.92 1.69
CA LYS A 109 11.93 3.51 1.96
C LYS A 109 11.42 4.21 0.71
N MET A 110 12.24 5.03 0.07
CA MET A 110 11.87 5.77 -1.14
C MET A 110 11.55 4.86 -2.33
N LEU A 111 12.27 3.75 -2.50
CA LEU A 111 11.99 2.77 -3.55
C LEU A 111 10.64 2.08 -3.32
N THR A 112 10.41 1.61 -2.09
CA THR A 112 9.14 0.96 -1.71
C THR A 112 7.97 1.93 -1.90
N VAL A 113 8.15 3.18 -1.45
CA VAL A 113 7.21 4.28 -1.63
C VAL A 113 6.96 4.54 -3.13
N ALA A 114 8.00 4.57 -3.97
CA ALA A 114 7.88 4.80 -5.40
C ALA A 114 7.09 3.70 -6.13
N ILE A 115 7.34 2.43 -5.79
CA ILE A 115 6.59 1.28 -6.34
C ILE A 115 5.13 1.38 -5.93
N ILE A 116 4.85 1.64 -4.65
CA ILE A 116 3.48 1.74 -4.15
C ILE A 116 2.75 2.95 -4.77
N PHE A 117 3.41 4.11 -4.90
CA PHE A 117 2.82 5.25 -5.62
C PHE A 117 2.54 4.93 -7.09
N SER A 118 3.43 4.21 -7.77
CA SER A 118 3.19 3.77 -9.14
C SER A 118 1.93 2.90 -9.23
N CYS A 119 1.73 1.99 -8.27
CA CYS A 119 0.51 1.20 -8.16
C CYS A 119 -0.73 2.07 -7.91
N THR A 120 -0.68 2.99 -6.93
CA THR A 120 -1.84 3.82 -6.57
C THR A 120 -2.25 4.77 -7.70
N PHE A 121 -1.30 5.42 -8.38
CA PHE A 121 -1.59 6.27 -9.52
C PHE A 121 -2.16 5.49 -10.72
N GLN A 122 -1.68 4.28 -10.96
CA GLN A 122 -2.24 3.43 -12.02
C GLN A 122 -3.66 2.98 -11.72
N LEU A 123 -3.95 2.63 -10.46
CA LEU A 123 -5.31 2.31 -10.01
C LEU A 123 -6.25 3.51 -10.18
N LEU A 124 -5.80 4.69 -9.75
CA LEU A 124 -6.56 5.92 -9.84
C LEU A 124 -6.85 6.33 -11.29
N LYS A 125 -5.90 6.11 -12.22
CA LYS A 125 -6.05 6.42 -13.64
C LYS A 125 -7.12 5.56 -14.34
N LYS A 126 -7.36 4.33 -13.89
CA LYS A 126 -8.34 3.44 -14.54
C LYS A 126 -9.78 3.85 -14.27
N GLN A 127 -10.05 4.42 -13.10
CA GLN A 127 -11.36 4.92 -12.66
C GLN A 127 -12.52 3.91 -12.71
N ASP A 128 -12.26 2.62 -12.91
CA ASP A 128 -13.27 1.57 -12.74
C ASP A 128 -13.46 1.24 -11.25
N GLU A 129 -14.64 0.72 -10.89
CA GLU A 129 -14.99 0.47 -9.49
C GLU A 129 -14.00 -0.45 -8.77
N VAL A 130 -13.54 -1.49 -9.47
CA VAL A 130 -12.64 -2.50 -8.90
C VAL A 130 -11.29 -1.87 -8.58
N SER A 131 -10.74 -1.08 -9.51
CA SER A 131 -9.47 -0.37 -9.30
C SER A 131 -9.57 0.68 -8.18
N LEU A 132 -10.69 1.41 -8.09
CA LEU A 132 -10.87 2.43 -7.04
C LEU A 132 -11.06 1.82 -5.65
N GLU A 133 -11.76 0.69 -5.55
CA GLU A 133 -11.85 -0.07 -4.31
C GLU A 133 -10.48 -0.58 -3.84
N GLN A 134 -9.67 -1.08 -4.79
CA GLN A 134 -8.31 -1.54 -4.52
C GLN A 134 -7.40 -0.40 -4.07
N LEU A 135 -7.51 0.76 -4.71
CA LEU A 135 -6.81 1.97 -4.32
C LEU A 135 -7.14 2.33 -2.87
N CYS A 136 -8.43 2.40 -2.52
CA CYS A 136 -8.87 2.74 -1.17
C CYS A 136 -8.35 1.74 -0.14
N THR A 137 -8.47 0.44 -0.45
CA THR A 137 -7.97 -0.63 0.41
C THR A 137 -6.46 -0.53 0.58
N LEU A 138 -5.71 -0.23 -0.48
CA LEU A 138 -4.25 -0.02 -0.45
C LEU A 138 -3.88 1.12 0.48
N LEU A 139 -4.41 2.32 0.23
CA LEU A 139 -4.13 3.50 1.03
C LEU A 139 -4.54 3.33 2.50
N ALA A 140 -5.64 2.65 2.80
CA ALA A 140 -6.03 2.38 4.19
C ALA A 140 -5.02 1.51 4.95
N THR A 141 -4.20 0.70 4.26
CA THR A 141 -3.20 -0.17 4.89
C THR A 141 -1.83 0.48 4.98
N VAL A 142 -1.37 1.14 3.91
CA VAL A 142 0.01 1.62 3.79
C VAL A 142 0.14 3.14 3.74
N GLY A 143 -0.98 3.86 3.79
CA GLY A 143 -1.00 5.30 3.56
C GLY A 143 -0.16 6.09 4.57
N LYS A 144 -0.07 5.60 5.82
CA LYS A 144 0.75 6.22 6.87
C LYS A 144 2.24 6.17 6.52
N GLU A 145 2.71 5.03 6.02
CA GLU A 145 4.10 4.81 5.63
C GLU A 145 4.46 5.59 4.35
N LEU A 146 3.46 5.90 3.51
CA LEU A 146 3.63 6.72 2.31
C LEU A 146 3.61 8.23 2.58
N ASP A 147 2.90 8.70 3.62
CA ASP A 147 2.68 10.13 3.91
C ASP A 147 3.88 10.78 4.61
N THR A 148 5.00 10.82 3.89
CA THR A 148 6.25 11.45 4.33
C THR A 148 6.41 12.84 3.74
N ASN A 149 7.19 13.72 4.39
CA ASN A 149 7.47 15.07 3.89
C ASN A 149 8.05 15.07 2.46
N ARG A 150 8.91 14.09 2.13
CA ARG A 150 9.51 13.95 0.79
C ARG A 150 8.50 13.50 -0.26
N ALA A 151 7.53 12.67 0.12
CA ALA A 151 6.47 12.18 -0.78
C ALA A 151 5.24 13.09 -0.87
N LYS A 152 5.18 14.14 -0.04
CA LYS A 152 4.04 15.06 0.07
C LYS A 152 3.50 15.58 -1.26
N PRO A 153 4.33 16.02 -2.24
CA PRO A 153 3.80 16.47 -3.54
C PRO A 153 3.02 15.38 -4.29
N LYS A 154 3.49 14.14 -4.24
CA LYS A 154 2.81 12.98 -4.87
C LYS A 154 1.54 12.60 -4.10
N MET A 155 1.58 12.64 -2.77
CA MET A 155 0.39 12.42 -1.94
C MET A 155 -0.69 13.45 -2.26
N ASP A 156 -0.34 14.73 -2.22
CA ASP A 156 -1.29 15.82 -2.45
C ASP A 156 -1.90 15.73 -3.86
N GLN A 157 -1.09 15.43 -4.89
CA GLN A 157 -1.60 15.20 -6.25
C GLN A 157 -2.62 14.05 -6.33
N MET A 158 -2.32 12.91 -5.71
CA MET A 158 -3.19 11.74 -5.70
C MET A 158 -4.52 12.03 -4.98
N PHE A 159 -4.44 12.65 -3.80
CA PHE A 159 -5.63 12.97 -3.01
C PHE A 159 -6.49 14.07 -3.64
N ASN A 160 -5.89 15.07 -4.30
CA ASN A 160 -6.64 16.06 -5.06
C ASN A 160 -7.46 15.42 -6.19
N GLN A 161 -6.89 14.46 -6.92
CA GLN A 161 -7.61 13.71 -7.95
C GLN A 161 -8.77 12.87 -7.36
N MET A 162 -8.56 12.26 -6.18
CA MET A 162 -9.63 11.55 -5.47
C MET A 162 -10.75 12.51 -5.05
N THR A 163 -10.42 13.69 -4.55
CA THR A 163 -11.38 14.74 -4.20
C THR A 163 -12.20 15.19 -5.40
N THR A 164 -11.57 15.40 -6.57
CA THR A 164 -12.28 15.69 -7.82
C THR A 164 -13.28 14.60 -8.20
N LEU A 165 -12.88 13.32 -8.13
CA LEU A 165 -13.80 12.19 -8.40
C LEU A 165 -15.00 12.16 -7.44
N ILE A 166 -14.79 12.56 -6.18
CA ILE A 166 -15.84 12.65 -5.17
C ILE A 166 -16.82 13.78 -5.50
N GLU A 167 -16.30 14.99 -5.74
CA GLU A 167 -17.07 16.22 -5.95
C GLU A 167 -17.85 16.21 -7.26
N GLU A 168 -17.22 15.79 -8.36
CA GLU A 168 -17.82 15.76 -9.70
C GLU A 168 -18.80 14.59 -9.91
N ARG A 169 -19.02 13.79 -8.87
CA ARG A 169 -19.96 12.67 -8.89
C ARG A 169 -19.66 11.56 -9.91
N GLN A 170 -18.40 11.39 -10.32
CA GLN A 170 -17.99 10.48 -11.42
C GLN A 170 -18.02 8.98 -11.12
N THR A 171 -18.14 8.59 -9.85
CA THR A 171 -18.13 7.18 -9.40
C THR A 171 -19.47 6.76 -8.80
N SER A 172 -19.67 5.49 -8.46
CA SER A 172 -20.87 5.07 -7.72
C SER A 172 -20.86 5.59 -6.29
N THR A 173 -22.03 5.65 -5.66
CA THR A 173 -22.20 6.08 -4.26
C THR A 173 -21.30 5.29 -3.31
N ARG A 174 -21.19 3.97 -3.49
CA ARG A 174 -20.33 3.11 -2.67
C ARG A 174 -18.86 3.51 -2.78
N ILE A 175 -18.35 3.63 -4.01
CA ILE A 175 -16.95 4.02 -4.24
C ILE A 175 -16.68 5.43 -3.73
N ARG A 176 -17.63 6.36 -3.90
CA ARG A 176 -17.53 7.71 -3.36
C ARG A 176 -17.35 7.72 -1.85
N PHE A 177 -18.13 6.92 -1.12
CA PHE A 177 -17.97 6.78 0.33
C PHE A 177 -16.61 6.18 0.70
N MET A 178 -16.14 5.15 -0.04
CA MET A 178 -14.80 4.59 0.20
C MET A 178 -13.68 5.61 -0.01
N LEU A 179 -13.77 6.41 -1.07
CA LEU A 179 -12.80 7.49 -1.33
C LEU A 179 -12.86 8.55 -0.21
N GLN A 180 -14.06 8.96 0.21
CA GLN A 180 -14.25 9.91 1.32
C GLN A 180 -13.68 9.38 2.64
N ASP A 181 -13.85 8.09 2.93
CA ASP A 181 -13.31 7.47 4.14
C ASP A 181 -11.77 7.52 4.17
N VAL A 182 -11.13 7.28 3.03
CA VAL A 182 -9.66 7.34 2.91
C VAL A 182 -9.15 8.78 2.97
N VAL A 183 -9.84 9.74 2.35
CA VAL A 183 -9.54 11.18 2.46
C VAL A 183 -9.62 11.60 3.94
N ALA A 184 -10.71 11.27 4.62
CA ALA A 184 -10.89 11.57 6.04
C ALA A 184 -9.85 10.87 6.93
N LEU A 185 -9.42 9.65 6.57
CA LEU A 185 -8.36 8.93 7.27
C LEU A 185 -7.03 9.69 7.16
N LYS A 186 -6.68 10.20 5.98
CA LYS A 186 -5.49 11.03 5.78
C LYS A 186 -5.55 12.33 6.60
N GLU A 187 -6.68 13.03 6.56
CA GLU A 187 -6.88 14.28 7.32
C GLU A 187 -6.71 14.08 8.83
N LYS A 188 -7.02 12.88 9.32
CA LYS A 188 -6.83 12.46 10.72
C LYS A 188 -5.46 11.81 10.97
N ASN A 189 -4.46 12.11 10.14
CA ASN A 189 -3.11 11.57 10.24
C ASN A 189 -3.07 10.03 10.33
N TRP A 190 -3.89 9.37 9.51
CA TRP A 190 -3.98 7.91 9.42
C TRP A 190 -4.40 7.21 10.71
N VAL A 191 -5.08 7.92 11.61
CA VAL A 191 -5.66 7.33 12.82
C VAL A 191 -7.03 6.73 12.49
N PRO A 192 -7.21 5.40 12.55
CA PRO A 192 -8.51 4.77 12.30
C PRO A 192 -9.55 5.26 13.31
N ARG A 193 -10.81 5.43 12.88
CA ARG A 193 -11.90 5.67 13.82
C ARG A 193 -12.03 4.44 14.72
N LYS A 194 -12.00 4.63 16.04
CA LYS A 194 -12.29 3.55 17.00
C LYS A 194 -13.66 2.94 16.65
N ALA A 195 -13.76 1.61 16.71
CA ALA A 195 -14.96 0.85 16.37
C ALA A 195 -16.20 1.12 17.26
N ASP A 196 -16.11 2.03 18.25
CA ASP A 196 -17.15 2.30 19.25
C ASP A 196 -18.22 3.31 18.83
N GLN A 197 -18.22 3.81 17.59
CA GLN A 197 -19.34 4.60 17.09
C GLN A 197 -20.04 3.86 15.96
N GLY A 198 -20.66 2.73 16.33
CA GLY A 198 -21.90 2.33 15.66
C GLY A 198 -22.94 3.45 15.74
N PRO A 199 -24.04 3.38 14.97
CA PRO A 199 -25.09 4.39 15.03
C PRO A 199 -25.50 4.60 16.48
N LYS A 200 -25.31 5.83 16.99
CA LYS A 200 -25.74 6.18 18.33
C LYS A 200 -27.21 5.84 18.44
N THR A 201 -27.58 5.05 19.44
CA THR A 201 -28.99 4.72 19.66
C THR A 201 -29.75 6.01 19.98
N ILE A 202 -31.04 6.07 19.64
CA ILE A 202 -31.88 7.25 19.93
C ILE A 202 -31.81 7.70 21.40
N VAL A 203 -31.54 6.74 22.29
CA VAL A 203 -31.32 6.91 23.73
C VAL A 203 -30.04 7.69 24.02
N GLN A 204 -28.94 7.43 23.31
CA GLN A 204 -27.67 8.15 23.48
C GLN A 204 -27.78 9.60 22.99
N VAL A 205 -28.55 9.85 21.93
CA VAL A 205 -28.79 11.20 21.41
C VAL A 205 -29.63 12.04 22.38
N HIS A 206 -30.67 11.46 22.98
CA HIS A 206 -31.48 12.17 23.99
C HIS A 206 -30.68 12.46 25.27
N LYS A 207 -29.85 11.51 25.70
CA LYS A 207 -29.06 11.65 26.92
C LYS A 207 -27.96 12.71 26.80
N GLU A 208 -27.35 12.86 25.62
CA GLU A 208 -26.38 13.95 25.35
C GLU A 208 -27.09 15.31 25.28
N ALA A 209 -28.25 15.40 24.63
CA ALA A 209 -29.04 16.64 24.57
C ALA A 209 -29.55 17.11 25.94
N GLU A 210 -29.85 16.19 26.86
CA GLU A 210 -30.23 16.51 28.24
C GLU A 210 -29.05 17.02 29.07
N MET A 211 -27.83 16.50 28.82
CA MET A 211 -26.62 16.95 29.52
C MET A 211 -26.18 18.35 29.03
N GLU A 212 -26.32 18.65 27.74
CA GLU A 212 -26.03 19.98 27.17
C GLU A 212 -27.05 21.06 27.58
N GLN A 213 -28.24 20.69 28.05
CA GLN A 213 -29.23 21.63 28.60
C GLN A 213 -29.02 21.94 30.09
N GLN A 214 -28.10 21.24 30.75
CA GLN A 214 -27.75 21.43 32.16
C GLN A 214 -26.40 22.16 32.36
N GLU A 215 -25.71 22.52 31.27
CA GLU A 215 -24.60 23.49 31.25
C GLU A 215 -25.09 24.88 30.83
#